data_AF-A0A522U8C6-F1
#
_entry.id   AF-A0A522U8C6-F1
#
_cell.length_a   1.000
_cell.length_b   1.000
_cell.length_c   1.000
_cell.angle_alpha   90.00
_cell.angle_beta   90.00
_cell.angle_gamma   90.00
#
_symmetry.space_group_name_H-M   'P 1'
#
loop_
_entity.id
_entity.type
_entity.pdbx_description
1 polymer ?
#
loop_
_entity_poly.entity_id
_entity_poly.type
_entity_poly.pdbx_seq_one_letter_code
_entity_poly.pdbx_strand_id
1 'polypeptide(L)'
;MEPSLVGPRLGVKTPVFEGPLELLLALVEREELDILQVSLAAVTDAYLAELAAREIADAHEMAEFLWMAARLLLLKSIRLLPGETPTEEETDLLGWEEEVRQRLEEYRAYKQMAGELMERAQQDSFSFPPPARPIEASGQEEPLEVELLLVAFNSVLARVPPRPLVVTGRTWSLEEKLELIKGRLRQGPIELVELILESQDRLEAVITFVAVLELLRRSLITVRQKERFGPIHVESRTPADE
;
A
#
# COMPACT_ATOMS: atom_id res chain seq x y z
N MET A 1 -41.34 3.74 16.98
CA MET A 1 -39.96 3.25 17.12
C MET A 1 -39.55 2.73 15.76
N GLU A 2 -38.91 3.58 14.96
CA GLU A 2 -38.30 3.17 13.70
C GLU A 2 -36.83 2.80 13.97
N PRO A 3 -36.33 1.68 13.46
CA PRO A 3 -34.93 1.29 13.67
C PRO A 3 -34.02 2.16 12.80
N SER A 4 -33.03 2.80 13.41
CA SER A 4 -32.00 3.56 12.70
C SER A 4 -31.10 2.61 11.91
N LEU A 5 -31.17 2.72 10.59
CA LEU A 5 -30.23 2.07 9.68
C LEU A 5 -28.90 2.81 9.72
N VAL A 6 -28.04 2.46 10.68
CA VAL A 6 -26.62 2.84 10.64
C VAL A 6 -25.92 1.84 9.70
N GLY A 7 -26.01 2.10 8.41
CA GLY A 7 -25.11 1.47 7.43
C GLY A 7 -23.68 1.95 7.63
N PRO A 8 -22.66 1.16 7.21
CA PRO A 8 -21.27 1.60 7.26
C PRO A 8 -21.14 2.90 6.48
N ARG A 9 -20.67 3.96 7.15
CA ARG A 9 -20.33 5.23 6.52
C ARG A 9 -19.18 4.94 5.56
N LEU A 10 -19.49 4.79 4.27
CA LEU A 10 -18.49 4.75 3.22
C LEU A 10 -17.76 6.10 3.27
N GLY A 11 -16.50 6.07 3.68
CA GLY A 11 -15.62 7.24 3.62
C GLY A 11 -15.41 7.59 2.15
N VAL A 12 -16.23 8.49 1.63
CA VAL A 12 -15.98 9.14 0.35
C VAL A 12 -14.75 10.01 0.56
N LYS A 13 -13.59 9.52 0.09
CA LYS A 13 -12.38 10.34 0.03
C LYS A 13 -12.60 11.36 -1.08
N THR A 14 -12.81 12.61 -0.68
CA THR A 14 -12.52 13.80 -1.50
C THR A 14 -11.06 13.77 -1.94
N PRO A 15 -10.61 14.58 -2.92
CA PRO A 15 -9.21 14.62 -3.33
C PRO A 15 -8.33 15.03 -2.15
N VAL A 16 -7.84 14.03 -1.42
CA VAL A 16 -6.81 14.17 -0.39
C VAL A 16 -5.53 14.28 -1.20
N PHE A 17 -4.91 15.45 -1.18
CA PHE A 17 -3.57 15.63 -1.74
C PHE A 17 -2.59 14.77 -0.94
N GLU A 18 -1.72 14.03 -1.63
CA GLU A 18 -0.61 13.27 -1.07
C GLU A 18 0.52 14.23 -0.66
N GLY A 19 0.24 15.07 0.34
CA GLY A 19 1.19 15.99 0.95
C GLY A 19 1.17 17.43 0.44
N PRO A 20 2.06 18.29 0.97
CA PRO A 20 2.02 19.74 0.76
C PRO A 20 2.43 20.19 -0.64
N LEU A 21 3.32 19.46 -1.32
CA LEU A 21 3.74 19.77 -2.69
C LEU A 21 2.61 19.58 -3.70
N GLU A 22 1.79 18.56 -3.54
CA GLU A 22 0.65 18.35 -4.44
C GLU A 22 -0.41 19.44 -4.25
N LEU A 23 -0.68 19.85 -3.00
CA LEU A 23 -1.55 20.99 -2.74
C LEU A 23 -1.02 22.26 -3.41
N LEU A 24 0.29 22.53 -3.31
CA LEU A 24 0.91 23.67 -3.98
C LEU A 24 0.78 23.59 -5.51
N LEU A 25 1.04 22.42 -6.11
CA LEU A 25 0.87 22.23 -7.54
C LEU A 25 -0.57 22.51 -7.98
N ALA A 26 -1.55 21.96 -7.26
CA ALA A 26 -2.97 22.15 -7.56
C ALA A 26 -3.40 23.62 -7.45
N LEU A 27 -2.83 24.37 -6.49
CA LEU A 27 -3.09 25.80 -6.33
C LEU A 27 -2.47 26.63 -7.45
N VAL A 28 -1.23 26.33 -7.85
CA VAL A 28 -0.57 27.00 -8.98
C VAL A 28 -1.32 26.75 -10.28
N GLU A 29 -1.78 25.51 -10.51
CA GLU A 29 -2.60 25.15 -11.67
C GLU A 29 -3.97 25.86 -11.66
N ARG A 30 -4.61 25.99 -10.48
CA ARG A 30 -5.94 26.63 -10.34
C ARG A 30 -5.91 28.13 -10.62
N GLU A 31 -4.86 28.83 -10.21
CA GLU A 31 -4.77 30.28 -10.41
C GLU A 31 -4.31 30.69 -11.82
N GLU A 32 -4.11 29.72 -12.73
CA GLU A 32 -3.55 29.93 -14.09
C GLU A 32 -2.23 30.74 -14.05
N LEU A 33 -1.53 30.69 -12.92
CA LEU A 33 -0.28 31.40 -12.73
C LEU A 33 0.84 30.57 -13.35
N ASP A 34 1.58 31.18 -14.27
CA ASP A 34 2.77 30.58 -14.85
C ASP A 34 3.71 30.17 -13.71
N ILE A 35 4.09 28.89 -13.63
CA ILE A 35 4.96 28.33 -12.57
C ILE A 35 6.26 29.13 -12.46
N LEU A 36 6.64 29.81 -13.55
CA LEU A 36 7.81 30.65 -13.71
C LEU A 36 7.61 32.12 -13.28
N GLN A 37 6.37 32.59 -13.11
CA GLN A 37 6.03 33.99 -12.77
C GLN A 37 5.12 34.13 -11.54
N VAL A 38 4.99 33.06 -10.74
CA VAL A 38 4.12 33.03 -9.57
C VAL A 38 4.40 34.22 -8.64
N SER A 39 3.38 35.03 -8.36
CA SER A 39 3.39 35.84 -7.15
C SER A 39 3.22 34.89 -5.98
N LEU A 40 4.33 34.45 -5.39
CA LEU A 40 4.32 33.48 -4.29
C LEU A 40 3.41 33.93 -3.14
N ALA A 41 3.19 35.23 -3.00
CA ALA A 41 2.23 35.82 -2.07
C ALA A 41 0.80 35.27 -2.25
N ALA A 42 0.28 35.19 -3.49
CA ALA A 42 -1.07 34.70 -3.77
C ALA A 42 -1.21 33.20 -3.48
N VAL A 43 -0.23 32.41 -3.95
CA VAL A 43 -0.17 30.96 -3.69
C VAL A 43 -0.04 30.66 -2.20
N THR A 44 0.72 31.46 -1.46
CA THR A 44 0.84 31.33 0.00
C THR A 44 -0.52 31.57 0.69
N ASP A 45 -1.27 32.59 0.26
CA ASP A 45 -2.59 32.86 0.83
C ASP A 45 -3.59 31.74 0.53
N ALA A 46 -3.60 31.25 -0.70
CA ALA A 46 -4.43 30.12 -1.09
C ALA A 46 -4.04 28.85 -0.32
N TYR A 47 -2.74 28.60 -0.11
CA TYR A 47 -2.25 27.47 0.65
C TYR A 47 -2.70 27.50 2.11
N LEU A 48 -2.59 28.66 2.77
CA LEU A 48 -3.05 28.83 4.15
C LEU A 48 -4.57 28.71 4.28
N ALA A 49 -5.32 29.22 3.31
CA ALA A 49 -6.77 29.11 3.29
C ALA A 49 -7.24 27.65 3.15
N GLU A 50 -6.64 26.88 2.23
CA GLU A 50 -6.92 25.46 2.06
C GLU A 50 -6.48 24.65 3.29
N LEU A 51 -5.33 24.97 3.88
CA LEU A 51 -4.86 24.30 5.10
C LEU A 51 -5.79 24.56 6.29
N ALA A 52 -6.29 25.78 6.45
CA ALA A 52 -7.22 26.12 7.54
C ALA A 52 -8.60 25.46 7.38
N ALA A 53 -9.03 25.19 6.15
CA ALA A 53 -10.27 24.49 5.86
C ALA A 53 -10.17 22.96 6.03
N ARG A 54 -8.95 22.42 6.19
CA ARG A 54 -8.69 20.98 6.30
C ARG A 54 -8.64 20.52 7.75
N GLU A 55 -9.33 19.41 8.01
CA GLU A 55 -9.13 18.60 9.21
C GLU A 55 -8.12 17.49 8.90
N ILE A 56 -6.83 17.76 9.15
CA ILE A 56 -5.78 16.73 9.05
C ILE A 56 -5.68 16.03 10.40
N ALA A 57 -6.14 14.78 10.46
CA ALA A 57 -6.20 13.99 11.70
C ALA A 57 -4.84 13.41 12.11
N ASP A 58 -3.94 13.20 11.14
CA ASP A 58 -2.60 12.67 11.39
C ASP A 58 -1.63 13.80 11.76
N ALA A 59 -1.00 13.69 12.94
CA ALA A 59 -0.11 14.71 13.45
C ALA A 59 1.21 14.83 12.66
N HIS A 60 1.68 13.73 12.06
CA HIS A 60 2.87 13.73 11.23
C HIS A 60 2.61 14.44 9.90
N GLU A 61 1.48 14.12 9.26
CA GLU A 61 1.03 14.81 8.05
C GLU A 61 0.84 16.31 8.33
N MET A 62 0.16 16.67 9.41
CA MET A 62 -0.03 18.07 9.80
C MET A 62 1.30 18.81 10.00
N ALA A 63 2.32 18.14 10.57
CA ALA A 63 3.63 18.76 10.76
C ALA A 63 4.31 19.12 9.44
N GLU A 64 4.18 18.30 8.39
CA GLU A 64 4.70 18.60 7.05
C GLU A 64 4.01 19.81 6.43
N PHE A 65 2.68 19.87 6.53
CA PHE A 65 1.91 21.01 6.02
C PHE A 65 2.25 22.33 6.73
N LEU A 66 2.40 22.28 8.07
CA LEU A 66 2.78 23.44 8.88
C LEU A 66 4.21 23.90 8.60
N TRP A 67 5.14 22.97 8.41
CA TRP A 67 6.51 23.29 8.03
C TRP A 67 6.56 24.04 6.69
N MET A 68 5.79 23.59 5.70
CA MET A 68 5.67 24.27 4.42
C MET A 68 4.99 25.64 4.56
N ALA A 69 3.89 25.74 5.31
CA ALA A 69 3.21 27.02 5.58
C ALA A 69 4.15 28.06 6.19
N ALA A 70 4.93 27.66 7.20
CA ALA A 70 5.85 28.56 7.89
C ALA A 70 6.92 29.12 6.95
N ARG A 71 7.49 28.29 6.08
CA ARG A 71 8.47 28.72 5.08
C ARG A 71 7.87 29.66 4.03
N LEU A 72 6.68 29.34 3.52
CA LEU A 72 5.98 30.18 2.55
C LEU A 72 5.61 31.56 3.15
N LEU A 73 5.14 31.59 4.40
CA LEU A 73 4.85 32.83 5.13
C LEU A 73 6.09 33.70 5.30
N LEU A 74 7.21 33.11 5.71
CA LEU A 74 8.46 33.82 5.87
C LEU A 74 8.95 34.37 4.54
N LEU A 75 8.89 33.57 3.47
CA LEU A 75 9.27 33.97 2.13
C LEU A 75 8.38 35.11 1.59
N LYS A 76 7.06 35.06 1.86
CA LYS A 76 6.14 36.17 1.57
C LYS A 76 6.53 37.44 2.32
N SER A 77 6.89 37.33 3.60
CA SER A 77 7.32 38.49 4.42
C SER A 77 8.54 39.19 3.82
N ILE A 78 9.59 38.43 3.49
CA ILE A 78 10.83 38.95 2.91
C ILE A 78 10.55 39.67 1.58
N ARG A 79 9.76 39.06 0.69
CA ARG A 79 9.43 39.63 -0.62
C ARG A 79 8.61 40.92 -0.54
N LEU A 80 7.82 41.09 0.52
CA LEU A 80 6.98 42.27 0.72
C LEU A 80 7.69 43.44 1.44
N LEU A 81 8.92 43.24 1.92
CA LEU A 81 9.73 44.25 2.61
C LEU A 81 10.87 44.77 1.71
N PRO A 82 10.60 45.69 0.76
CA PRO A 82 11.63 46.24 -0.11
C PRO A 82 12.59 47.16 0.66
N GLY A 83 13.89 46.86 0.62
CA GLY A 83 14.96 47.80 1.03
C GLY A 83 15.91 47.31 2.13
N GLU A 84 15.65 46.16 2.74
CA GLU A 84 16.57 45.54 3.70
C GLU A 84 17.49 44.54 2.99
N THR A 85 18.77 44.55 3.32
CA THR A 85 19.68 43.48 2.91
C THR A 85 19.28 42.20 3.63
N PRO A 86 18.97 41.11 2.91
CA PRO A 86 18.62 39.85 3.54
C PRO A 86 19.73 39.38 4.48
N THR A 87 19.34 38.85 5.63
CA THR A 87 20.21 38.05 6.49
C THR A 87 20.64 36.75 5.78
N GLU A 88 21.61 36.05 6.37
CA GLU A 88 22.08 34.76 5.83
C GLU A 88 20.94 33.73 5.75
N GLU A 89 20.11 33.63 6.81
CA GLU A 89 18.94 32.75 6.85
C GLU A 89 17.88 33.11 5.78
N GLU A 90 17.68 34.40 5.52
CA GLU A 90 16.76 34.87 4.47
C GLU A 90 17.32 34.60 3.07
N THR A 91 18.64 34.66 2.90
CA THR A 91 19.31 34.31 1.65
C THR A 91 19.17 32.82 1.34
N ASP A 92 19.34 31.95 2.34
CA ASP A 92 19.10 30.52 2.20
C ASP A 92 17.64 30.23 1.81
N LEU A 93 16.68 30.96 2.40
CA LEU A 93 15.27 30.80 2.07
C LEU A 93 14.93 31.25 0.65
N LEU A 94 15.59 32.29 0.13
CA LEU A 94 15.47 32.69 -1.27
C LEU A 94 16.01 31.60 -2.21
N GLY A 95 17.07 30.88 -1.82
CA GLY A 95 17.56 29.71 -2.55
C GLY A 95 16.58 28.53 -2.50
N TRP A 96 15.92 28.33 -1.35
CA TRP A 96 14.88 27.32 -1.18
C TRP A 96 13.67 27.54 -2.10
N GLU A 97 13.32 28.79 -2.42
CA GLU A 97 12.25 29.09 -3.38
C GLU A 97 12.47 28.41 -4.74
N GLU A 98 13.69 28.48 -5.26
CA GLU A 98 14.06 27.86 -6.53
C GLU A 98 14.01 26.34 -6.43
N GLU A 99 14.48 25.78 -5.31
CA GLU A 99 14.40 24.35 -5.03
C GLU A 99 12.94 23.85 -5.03
N VAL A 100 12.02 24.61 -4.43
CA VAL A 100 10.59 24.28 -4.45
C VAL A 100 10.04 24.33 -5.87
N ARG A 101 10.41 25.34 -6.66
CA ARG A 101 9.96 25.44 -8.06
C ARG A 101 10.41 24.22 -8.87
N GLN A 102 11.69 23.86 -8.77
CA GLN A 102 12.23 22.67 -9.44
C GLN A 102 11.50 21.40 -9.00
N ARG A 103 11.25 21.22 -7.70
CA ARG A 103 10.50 20.08 -7.19
C ARG A 103 9.06 20.02 -7.70
N LEU A 104 8.39 21.17 -7.85
CA LEU A 104 7.06 21.23 -8.43
C LEU A 104 7.05 20.80 -9.90
N GLU A 105 8.05 21.21 -10.68
CA GLU A 105 8.20 20.78 -12.07
C GLU A 105 8.45 19.27 -12.18
N GLU A 106 9.36 18.73 -11.36
CA GLU A 106 9.64 17.30 -11.29
C GLU A 106 8.37 16.52 -10.89
N TYR A 107 7.69 16.95 -9.84
CA TYR A 107 6.47 16.30 -9.37
C TYR A 107 5.36 16.34 -10.43
N ARG A 108 5.19 17.46 -11.14
CA ARG A 108 4.26 17.56 -12.28
C ARG A 108 4.58 16.54 -13.38
N ALA A 109 5.86 16.40 -13.76
CA ALA A 109 6.28 15.43 -14.75
C ALA A 109 5.99 13.98 -14.30
N TYR A 110 6.28 13.66 -13.03
CA TYR A 110 5.95 12.34 -12.47
C TYR A 110 4.45 12.08 -12.42
N LYS A 111 3.65 13.07 -12.02
CA LYS A 111 2.19 12.96 -11.98
C LYS A 111 1.60 12.71 -13.37
N GLN A 112 2.13 13.38 -14.40
CA GLN A 112 1.74 13.13 -15.79
C GLN A 112 2.09 11.70 -16.22
N MET A 113 3.33 11.26 -16.01
CA MET A 113 3.76 9.90 -16.37
C MET A 113 2.95 8.83 -15.63
N ALA A 114 2.65 9.05 -14.34
CA ALA A 114 1.80 8.16 -13.56
C ALA A 114 0.37 8.09 -14.14
N GLY A 115 -0.18 9.23 -14.58
CA GLY A 115 -1.46 9.29 -15.28
C GLY A 115 -1.47 8.48 -16.57
N GLU A 116 -0.45 8.66 -17.42
CA GLU A 116 -0.29 7.90 -18.67
C GLU A 116 -0.15 6.39 -18.43
N LEU A 117 0.60 6.00 -17.41
CA LEU A 117 0.73 4.59 -17.01
C LEU A 117 -0.59 4.03 -16.51
N MET A 118 -1.35 4.80 -15.72
CA MET A 118 -2.65 4.38 -15.22
C MET A 118 -3.67 4.23 -16.35
N GLU A 119 -3.66 5.12 -17.34
CA GLU A 119 -4.49 5.00 -18.55
C GLU A 119 -4.14 3.74 -19.35
N ARG A 120 -2.84 3.47 -19.58
CA ARG A 120 -2.38 2.24 -20.25
C ARG A 120 -2.81 0.99 -19.49
N ALA A 121 -2.63 0.97 -18.17
CA ALA A 121 -3.06 -0.14 -17.33
C ALA A 121 -4.57 -0.40 -17.44
N GLN A 122 -5.38 0.66 -17.50
CA GLN A 122 -6.82 0.55 -17.70
C GLN A 122 -7.19 0.01 -19.10
N GLN A 123 -6.43 0.36 -20.13
CA GLN A 123 -6.62 -0.16 -21.49
C GLN A 123 -6.22 -1.64 -21.60
N ASP A 124 -5.13 -2.06 -20.94
CA ASP A 124 -4.65 -3.45 -20.92
C ASP A 124 -5.49 -4.39 -20.04
N SER A 125 -6.37 -3.87 -19.17
CA SER A 125 -7.31 -4.69 -18.37
C SER A 125 -8.23 -5.60 -19.20
N PHE A 126 -8.36 -5.33 -20.50
CA PHE A 126 -9.15 -6.14 -21.43
C PHE A 126 -8.34 -7.24 -22.13
N SER A 127 -7.03 -7.29 -21.91
CA SER A 127 -6.17 -8.36 -22.41
C SER A 127 -6.12 -9.49 -21.38
N PHE A 128 -7.05 -10.45 -21.49
CA PHE A 128 -6.88 -11.72 -20.81
C PHE A 128 -5.75 -12.47 -21.52
N PRO A 129 -4.56 -12.65 -20.91
CA PRO A 129 -3.59 -13.57 -21.48
C PRO A 129 -4.29 -14.92 -21.66
N PRO A 130 -4.11 -15.61 -22.81
CA PRO A 130 -4.65 -16.95 -22.96
C PRO A 130 -4.16 -17.79 -21.77
N PRO A 131 -5.03 -18.66 -21.19
CA PRO A 131 -4.60 -19.52 -20.10
C PRO A 131 -3.30 -20.22 -20.54
N ALA A 132 -2.27 -20.09 -19.71
CA ALA A 132 -0.98 -20.69 -19.99
C ALA A 132 -1.22 -22.16 -20.35
N ARG A 133 -0.87 -22.55 -21.58
CA ARG A 133 -1.00 -23.96 -21.99
C ARG A 133 -0.20 -24.78 -20.97
N PRO A 134 -0.80 -25.81 -20.35
CA PRO A 134 -0.04 -26.68 -19.47
C PRO A 134 1.10 -27.25 -20.30
N ILE A 135 2.33 -26.86 -19.97
CA ILE A 135 3.51 -27.56 -20.45
C ILE A 135 3.50 -28.83 -19.62
N GLU A 136 3.23 -29.97 -20.27
CA GLU A 136 3.39 -31.29 -19.65
C GLU A 136 4.87 -31.44 -19.24
N ALA A 137 5.19 -31.05 -18.02
CA ALA A 137 6.52 -31.18 -17.47
C ALA A 137 6.72 -32.66 -17.12
N SER A 138 7.22 -33.44 -18.06
CA SER A 138 7.65 -34.83 -17.85
C SER A 138 8.97 -34.95 -17.07
N GLY A 139 9.24 -34.01 -16.16
CA GLY A 139 10.49 -33.90 -15.41
C GLY A 139 10.32 -34.33 -13.97
N GLN A 140 11.37 -34.93 -13.39
CA GLN A 140 11.44 -35.24 -11.96
C GLN A 140 11.26 -33.96 -11.14
N GLU A 141 10.40 -34.02 -10.12
CA GLU A 141 10.17 -32.94 -9.16
C GLU A 141 11.47 -32.65 -8.39
N GLU A 142 12.19 -31.60 -8.79
CA GLU A 142 13.36 -31.13 -8.05
C GLU A 142 12.92 -30.31 -6.82
N PRO A 143 13.63 -30.45 -5.68
CA PRO A 143 13.35 -29.64 -4.49
C PRO A 143 13.55 -28.15 -4.80
N LEU A 144 12.51 -27.34 -4.56
CA LEU A 144 12.58 -25.89 -4.73
C LEU A 144 13.47 -25.24 -3.68
N GLU A 145 14.26 -24.27 -4.10
CA GLU A 145 14.98 -23.38 -3.20
C GLU A 145 14.01 -22.49 -2.41
N VAL A 146 14.35 -22.23 -1.14
CA VAL A 146 13.53 -21.45 -0.19
C VAL A 146 13.26 -20.02 -0.71
N GLU A 147 14.18 -19.47 -1.49
CA GLU A 147 14.07 -18.13 -2.08
C GLU A 147 12.92 -18.01 -3.08
N LEU A 148 12.66 -19.06 -3.87
CA LEU A 148 11.48 -19.09 -4.75
C LEU A 148 10.17 -19.12 -3.97
N LEU A 149 10.17 -19.75 -2.79
CA LEU A 149 9.00 -19.77 -1.91
C LEU A 149 8.71 -18.36 -1.36
N LEU A 150 9.74 -17.58 -1.03
CA LEU A 150 9.60 -16.19 -0.57
C LEU A 150 9.02 -15.30 -1.67
N VAL A 151 9.48 -15.46 -2.91
CA VAL A 151 8.94 -14.71 -4.05
C VAL A 151 7.46 -15.05 -4.29
N ALA A 152 7.12 -16.35 -4.27
CA ALA A 152 5.74 -16.79 -4.40
C ALA A 152 4.85 -16.24 -3.28
N PHE A 153 5.32 -16.29 -2.03
CA PHE A 153 4.59 -15.76 -0.88
C PHE A 153 4.32 -14.26 -0.99
N ASN A 154 5.31 -13.47 -1.38
CA ASN A 154 5.14 -12.03 -1.61
C ASN A 154 4.13 -11.73 -2.72
N SER A 155 4.14 -12.52 -3.80
CA SER A 155 3.18 -12.35 -4.90
C SER A 155 1.73 -12.61 -4.48
N VAL A 156 1.52 -13.53 -3.54
CA VAL A 156 0.19 -13.83 -2.97
C VAL A 156 -0.24 -12.73 -2.01
N LEU A 157 0.65 -12.28 -1.13
CA LEU A 157 0.35 -11.20 -0.18
C LEU A 157 -0.10 -9.92 -0.89
N ALA A 158 0.50 -9.58 -2.03
CA ALA A 158 0.13 -8.40 -2.81
C ALA A 158 -1.31 -8.46 -3.37
N ARG A 159 -1.90 -9.65 -3.47
CA ARG A 159 -3.26 -9.86 -4.00
C ARG A 159 -4.33 -9.91 -2.92
N VAL A 160 -3.94 -9.88 -1.63
CA VAL A 160 -4.88 -9.86 -0.51
C VAL A 160 -5.36 -8.43 -0.28
N PRO A 161 -6.65 -8.11 -0.49
CA PRO A 161 -7.16 -6.76 -0.28
C PRO A 161 -7.08 -6.39 1.22
N PRO A 162 -6.70 -5.14 1.57
CA PRO A 162 -6.68 -4.71 2.96
C PRO A 162 -8.11 -4.68 3.51
N ARG A 163 -8.47 -5.62 4.38
CA ARG A 163 -9.75 -5.60 5.11
C ARG A 163 -9.63 -4.67 6.33
N PRO A 164 -10.68 -3.91 6.67
CA PRO A 164 -10.67 -3.07 7.85
C PRO A 164 -10.40 -3.93 9.09
N LEU A 165 -9.40 -3.51 9.88
CA LEU A 165 -9.05 -4.11 11.17
C LEU A 165 -10.23 -3.96 12.14
N VAL A 166 -11.12 -4.94 12.13
CA VAL A 166 -12.00 -5.17 13.27
C VAL A 166 -11.14 -5.92 14.29
N VAL A 167 -10.58 -5.19 15.25
CA VAL A 167 -9.89 -5.78 16.40
C VAL A 167 -10.94 -6.41 17.31
N THR A 168 -11.49 -7.54 16.90
CA THR A 168 -12.06 -8.51 17.83
C THR A 168 -10.93 -9.45 18.19
N GLY A 169 -10.40 -9.31 19.41
CA GLY A 169 -9.29 -10.09 19.94
C GLY A 169 -9.60 -11.58 20.04
N ARG A 170 -9.49 -12.29 18.92
CA ARG A 170 -9.16 -13.71 18.90
C ARG A 170 -7.73 -13.84 18.42
N THR A 171 -6.81 -13.86 19.36
CA THR A 171 -5.44 -14.30 19.12
C THR A 171 -5.48 -15.80 18.93
N TRP A 172 -5.39 -16.29 17.70
CA TRP A 172 -5.20 -17.71 17.44
C TRP A 172 -3.85 -18.14 18.01
N SER A 173 -3.83 -19.16 18.85
CA SER A 173 -2.55 -19.75 19.27
C SER A 173 -2.01 -20.68 18.19
N LEU A 174 -0.69 -20.87 18.15
CA LEU A 174 -0.06 -21.84 17.25
C LEU A 174 -0.62 -23.25 17.50
N GLU A 175 -0.84 -23.62 18.76
CA GLU A 175 -1.37 -24.93 19.18
C GLU A 175 -2.78 -25.17 18.66
N GLU A 176 -3.65 -24.16 18.72
CA GLU A 176 -5.02 -24.24 18.17
C GLU A 176 -5.01 -24.45 16.66
N LYS A 177 -4.14 -23.75 15.93
CA LYS A 177 -4.01 -23.92 14.48
C LYS A 177 -3.44 -25.27 14.09
N LEU A 178 -2.48 -25.80 14.85
CA LEU A 178 -1.94 -27.15 14.64
C LEU A 178 -3.04 -28.22 14.73
N GLU A 179 -3.89 -28.16 15.75
CA GLU A 179 -4.97 -29.14 15.93
C GLU A 179 -6.08 -28.98 14.88
N LEU A 180 -6.42 -27.74 14.50
CA LEU A 180 -7.39 -27.48 13.43
C LEU A 180 -6.92 -28.06 12.08
N ILE A 181 -5.66 -27.82 11.71
CA ILE A 181 -5.08 -28.32 10.46
C ILE A 181 -5.03 -29.86 10.47
N LYS A 182 -4.59 -30.48 11.57
CA LYS A 182 -4.61 -31.94 11.72
C LYS A 182 -6.02 -32.51 11.58
N GLY A 183 -7.02 -31.88 12.19
CA GLY A 183 -8.42 -32.30 12.13
C GLY A 183 -8.97 -32.26 10.71
N ARG A 184 -8.67 -31.20 9.95
CA ARG A 184 -9.04 -31.08 8.54
C ARG A 184 -8.33 -32.11 7.66
N LEU A 185 -7.04 -32.36 7.89
CA LEU A 185 -6.25 -33.32 7.10
C LEU A 185 -6.70 -34.77 7.26
N ARG A 186 -7.48 -35.10 8.31
CA ARG A 186 -8.14 -36.40 8.44
C ARG A 186 -9.26 -36.61 7.42
N GLN A 187 -9.82 -35.53 6.86
CA GLN A 187 -10.94 -35.58 5.91
C GLN A 187 -10.46 -35.66 4.45
N GLY A 188 -9.19 -35.35 4.19
CA GLY A 188 -8.60 -35.41 2.86
C GLY A 188 -7.45 -34.41 2.66
N PRO A 189 -6.85 -34.40 1.46
CA PRO A 189 -5.88 -33.37 1.07
C PRO A 189 -6.56 -31.99 1.04
N ILE A 190 -5.83 -30.97 1.49
CA ILE A 190 -6.31 -29.58 1.53
C ILE A 190 -5.41 -28.72 0.65
N GLU A 191 -5.96 -27.76 -0.08
CA GLU A 191 -5.16 -26.77 -0.76
C GLU A 191 -4.65 -25.70 0.22
N LEU A 192 -3.34 -25.43 0.22
CA LEU A 192 -2.70 -24.46 1.11
C LEU A 192 -3.27 -23.05 0.94
N VAL A 193 -3.59 -22.68 -0.29
CA VAL A 193 -4.16 -21.35 -0.60
C VAL A 193 -5.55 -21.22 0.00
N GLU A 194 -6.41 -22.23 -0.14
CA GLU A 194 -7.73 -22.25 0.49
C GLU A 194 -7.62 -22.16 2.02
N LEU A 195 -6.70 -22.93 2.61
CA LEU A 195 -6.45 -22.90 4.05
C LEU A 195 -6.02 -21.52 4.57
N ILE A 196 -5.23 -20.76 3.80
CA ILE A 196 -4.81 -19.40 4.16
C ILE A 196 -5.95 -18.41 3.93
N LEU A 197 -6.69 -18.53 2.83
CA LEU A 197 -7.82 -17.64 2.48
C LEU A 197 -8.99 -17.72 3.46
N GLU A 198 -9.14 -18.83 4.18
CA GLU A 198 -10.11 -18.97 5.27
C GLU A 198 -9.77 -18.11 6.51
N SER A 199 -8.56 -17.56 6.59
CA SER A 199 -8.13 -16.71 7.71
C SER A 199 -8.88 -15.37 7.71
N GLN A 200 -9.25 -14.89 8.90
CA GLN A 200 -10.00 -13.65 9.07
C GLN A 200 -9.10 -12.42 8.92
N ASP A 201 -7.86 -12.49 9.38
CA ASP A 201 -6.88 -11.42 9.33
C ASP A 201 -5.47 -11.89 8.92
N ARG A 202 -4.58 -10.91 8.69
CA ARG A 202 -3.19 -11.16 8.28
C ARG A 202 -2.39 -11.92 9.34
N LEU A 203 -2.69 -11.71 10.62
CA LEU A 203 -1.98 -12.33 11.72
C LEU A 203 -2.34 -13.82 11.80
N GLU A 204 -3.61 -14.16 11.65
CA GLU A 204 -4.11 -15.53 11.55
C GLU A 204 -3.54 -16.24 10.32
N ALA A 205 -3.44 -15.57 9.17
CA ALA A 205 -2.81 -16.13 7.98
C ALA A 205 -1.34 -16.49 8.24
N VAL A 206 -0.59 -15.60 8.90
CA VAL A 206 0.81 -15.84 9.28
C VAL A 206 0.91 -17.02 10.27
N ILE A 207 0.08 -17.07 11.31
CA ILE A 207 0.11 -18.17 12.30
C ILE A 207 -0.28 -19.50 11.65
N THR A 208 -1.27 -19.51 10.76
CA THR A 208 -1.68 -20.70 10.00
C THR A 208 -0.52 -21.22 9.13
N PHE A 209 0.20 -20.31 8.47
CA PHE A 209 1.38 -20.68 7.69
C PHE A 209 2.51 -21.24 8.57
N VAL A 210 2.80 -20.60 9.70
CA VAL A 210 3.77 -21.10 10.69
C VAL A 210 3.37 -22.49 11.20
N ALA A 211 2.07 -22.74 11.42
CA ALA A 211 1.57 -24.05 11.84
C ALA A 211 1.81 -25.11 10.76
N VAL A 212 1.59 -24.81 9.47
CA VAL A 212 1.91 -25.72 8.36
C VAL A 212 3.42 -26.01 8.33
N LEU A 213 4.27 -24.99 8.43
CA LEU A 213 5.73 -25.18 8.45
C LEU A 213 6.19 -26.04 9.65
N GLU A 214 5.58 -25.84 10.81
CA GLU A 214 5.88 -26.62 12.01
C GLU A 214 5.44 -28.09 11.86
N LEU A 215 4.28 -28.36 11.25
CA LEU A 215 3.84 -29.73 10.94
C LEU A 215 4.75 -30.41 9.93
N LEU A 216 5.22 -29.66 8.91
CA LEU A 216 6.16 -30.16 7.92
C LEU A 216 7.52 -30.46 8.56
N ARG A 217 8.02 -29.56 9.41
CA ARG A 217 9.25 -29.74 10.20
C ARG A 217 9.17 -30.98 11.10
N ARG A 218 8.00 -31.25 11.70
CA ARG A 218 7.73 -32.45 12.50
C ARG A 218 7.45 -33.70 11.67
N SER A 219 7.51 -33.62 10.34
CA SER A 219 7.24 -34.73 9.41
C SER A 219 5.85 -35.35 9.55
N LEU A 220 4.86 -34.60 10.04
CA LEU A 220 3.47 -35.06 10.22
C LEU A 220 2.60 -34.87 8.97
N ILE A 221 3.05 -34.01 8.05
CA ILE A 221 2.36 -33.70 6.80
C ILE A 221 3.37 -33.75 5.65
N THR A 222 2.84 -33.93 4.44
CA THR A 222 3.58 -33.83 3.18
C THR A 222 2.93 -32.73 2.35
N VAL A 223 3.74 -31.94 1.65
CA VAL A 223 3.25 -30.90 0.74
C VAL A 223 3.63 -31.29 -0.68
N ARG A 224 2.67 -31.27 -1.61
CA ARG A 224 2.84 -31.64 -3.01
C ARG A 224 2.30 -30.54 -3.93
N GLN A 225 3.01 -30.28 -5.02
CA GLN A 225 2.56 -29.35 -6.06
C GLN A 225 2.75 -30.02 -7.42
N LYS A 226 1.65 -30.31 -8.12
CA LYS A 226 1.68 -31.08 -9.37
C LYS A 226 2.22 -30.28 -10.57
N GLU A 227 1.98 -28.98 -10.58
CA GLU A 227 2.33 -28.10 -11.69
C GLU A 227 3.04 -26.85 -11.14
N ARG A 228 4.03 -26.32 -11.85
CA ARG A 228 4.69 -25.07 -11.46
C ARG A 228 3.65 -23.96 -11.40
N PHE A 229 3.56 -23.27 -10.26
CA PHE A 229 2.53 -22.26 -9.95
C PHE A 229 1.09 -22.79 -9.87
N GLY A 230 0.90 -24.12 -9.82
CA GLY A 230 -0.38 -24.76 -9.58
C GLY A 230 -0.73 -24.86 -8.08
N PRO A 231 -1.89 -25.46 -7.76
CA PRO A 231 -2.36 -25.61 -6.38
C PRO A 231 -1.37 -26.45 -5.55
N ILE A 232 -1.09 -25.96 -4.33
CA ILE A 232 -0.22 -26.63 -3.37
C ILE A 232 -1.11 -27.45 -2.44
N HIS A 233 -0.99 -28.78 -2.49
CA HIS A 233 -1.77 -29.68 -1.64
C HIS A 233 -0.99 -30.08 -0.40
N VAL A 234 -1.65 -29.99 0.75
CA VAL A 234 -1.18 -30.49 2.04
C VAL A 234 -1.88 -31.82 2.32
N GLU A 235 -1.10 -32.85 2.58
CA GLU A 235 -1.57 -34.21 2.88
C GLU A 235 -1.09 -34.65 4.26
N SER A 236 -1.93 -35.38 5.00
CA SER A 236 -1.46 -36.05 6.22
C SER A 236 -0.48 -37.15 5.84
N ARG A 237 0.65 -37.22 6.54
CA ARG A 237 1.48 -38.41 6.51
C ARG A 237 0.87 -39.41 7.47
N THR A 238 -0.11 -40.18 7.02
CA THR A 238 -0.55 -41.36 7.77
C THR A 238 0.65 -42.28 7.93
N PRO A 239 0.99 -42.80 9.12
CA PRO A 239 1.84 -43.98 9.18
C PRO A 239 1.11 -45.07 8.39
N ALA A 240 1.81 -45.67 7.43
CA ALA A 240 1.40 -46.99 6.96
C ALA A 240 1.33 -47.89 8.21
N ASP A 241 0.23 -48.62 8.37
CA ASP A 241 0.15 -49.73 9.32
C ASP A 241 1.41 -50.60 9.18
N GLU A 242 2.18 -50.67 10.25
CA GLU A 242 2.94 -51.85 10.72
C GLU A 242 3.36 -51.65 12.19
#